data_AF-A0A2S6V3M0-F1
#
_entry.id   AF-A0A2S6V3M0-F1
#
_cell.length_a   1.000
_cell.length_b   1.000
_cell.length_c   1.000
_cell.angle_alpha   90.00
_cell.angle_beta   90.00
_cell.angle_gamma   90.00
#
_symmetry.space_group_name_H-M   'P 1'
#
loop_
_entity.id
_entity.type
_entity.pdbx_description
1 polymer ?
#
loop_
_entity_poly.entity_id
_entity_poly.type
_entity_poly.pdbx_seq_one_letter_code
_entity_poly.pdbx_strand_id
1 'polypeptide(L)'
;MPVKLELPTQFREESELKSEHIAIENPNETITETQPYSACTQSSRTVFATTFVTIFLAEFGDKTQLSTLLMSAESQSPWIVFGGAAAAMIVTSLLGVLVGCWIATRIAPQTVEKLASVSLLLISMMLFWDVLQ
;
A
#
# COMPACT_ATOMS: atom_id res chain seq x y z
N MET A 1 -52.63 35.66 -39.85
CA MET A 1 -51.37 35.79 -40.62
C MET A 1 -50.20 35.66 -39.64
N PRO A 2 -49.20 34.78 -39.86
CA PRO A 2 -48.04 34.69 -38.98
C PRO A 2 -47.05 35.84 -39.26
N VAL A 3 -46.68 36.59 -38.22
CA VAL A 3 -45.59 37.58 -38.25
C VAL A 3 -44.30 36.87 -37.82
N LYS A 4 -43.30 36.86 -38.69
CA LYS A 4 -41.97 36.30 -38.42
C LYS A 4 -41.16 37.36 -37.63
N LEU A 5 -40.79 37.07 -36.38
CA LEU A 5 -39.87 37.91 -35.59
C LEU A 5 -38.46 37.31 -35.73
N GLU A 6 -37.62 37.92 -36.53
CA GLU A 6 -36.19 37.61 -36.58
C GLU A 6 -35.53 38.22 -35.35
N LEU A 7 -35.06 37.38 -34.42
CA LEU A 7 -34.36 37.84 -33.22
C LEU A 7 -32.84 37.84 -33.48
N PRO A 8 -32.17 38.99 -33.29
CA PRO A 8 -30.76 39.18 -33.64
C PRO A 8 -29.81 38.36 -32.75
N THR A 9 -28.72 37.91 -33.37
CA THR A 9 -27.59 37.10 -32.88
C THR A 9 -26.72 37.77 -31.80
N GLN A 10 -27.28 38.67 -30.99
CA GLN A 10 -26.54 39.54 -30.06
C GLN A 10 -26.46 39.02 -28.62
N PHE A 11 -26.96 37.81 -28.34
CA PHE A 11 -26.83 37.14 -27.02
C PHE A 11 -25.69 36.11 -26.97
N ARG A 12 -24.52 36.43 -27.56
CA ARG A 12 -23.31 35.57 -27.50
C ARG A 12 -22.05 36.28 -26.95
N GLU A 13 -22.19 37.46 -26.36
CA GLU A 13 -21.06 38.22 -25.79
C GLU A 13 -20.99 38.26 -24.24
N GLU A 14 -21.88 37.56 -23.53
CA GLU A 14 -21.78 37.50 -22.05
C GLU A 14 -20.73 36.50 -21.53
N SER A 15 -19.95 35.87 -22.42
CA SER A 15 -18.90 34.90 -22.05
C SER A 15 -17.51 35.50 -21.81
N GLU A 16 -17.34 36.83 -21.86
CA GLU A 16 -16.00 37.48 -21.91
C GLU A 16 -15.70 38.44 -20.74
N LEU A 17 -16.38 38.37 -19.59
CA LEU A 17 -16.04 39.28 -18.48
C LEU A 17 -16.22 38.69 -17.07
N LYS A 18 -15.50 37.59 -16.78
CA LYS A 18 -15.04 37.29 -15.41
C LYS A 18 -13.80 36.38 -15.36
N SER A 19 -12.79 36.69 -16.15
CA SER A 19 -11.46 36.07 -16.04
C SER A 19 -10.38 37.12 -16.23
N GLU A 20 -10.25 38.01 -15.25
CA GLU A 20 -9.04 38.82 -15.13
C GLU A 20 -8.54 38.82 -13.68
N HIS A 21 -7.26 38.47 -13.55
CA HIS A 21 -6.33 38.73 -12.45
C HIS A 21 -6.48 37.97 -11.12
N ILE A 22 -5.62 36.98 -10.87
CA ILE A 22 -4.35 37.15 -10.12
C ILE A 22 -3.34 36.09 -10.61
N ALA A 23 -2.22 36.57 -11.16
CA ALA A 23 -1.02 35.80 -11.39
C ALA A 23 -0.21 35.66 -10.08
N ILE A 24 0.22 34.44 -9.77
CA ILE A 24 1.40 34.18 -8.93
C ILE A 24 2.34 33.33 -9.80
N GLU A 25 3.41 33.96 -10.26
CA GLU A 25 4.59 33.30 -10.81
C GLU A 25 5.51 32.88 -9.65
N ASN A 26 5.77 31.57 -9.48
CA ASN A 26 7.03 31.09 -8.90
C ASN A 26 7.35 29.63 -9.33
N PRO A 27 8.50 29.37 -9.95
CA PRO A 27 8.94 28.07 -10.47
C PRO A 27 9.79 27.27 -9.47
N ASN A 28 9.29 26.14 -8.93
CA ASN A 28 10.14 25.02 -8.51
C ASN A 28 9.35 23.71 -8.43
N GLU A 29 10.00 22.63 -8.82
CA GLU A 29 9.46 21.36 -9.26
C GLU A 29 8.72 20.52 -8.19
N THR A 30 7.86 19.62 -8.70
CA THR A 30 7.92 18.16 -8.51
C THR A 30 6.54 17.54 -8.29
N ILE A 31 6.00 16.98 -9.38
CA ILE A 31 5.05 15.86 -9.50
C ILE A 31 4.23 15.59 -8.22
N THR A 32 3.07 16.22 -8.10
CA THR A 32 1.93 15.53 -7.49
C THR A 32 0.98 15.18 -8.62
N GLU A 33 1.28 14.07 -9.30
CA GLU A 33 0.20 13.30 -9.91
C GLU A 33 -0.83 13.06 -8.80
N THR A 34 -1.93 13.81 -8.82
CA THR A 34 -3.16 13.36 -8.21
C THR A 34 -3.61 12.15 -9.01
N GLN A 35 -2.98 11.01 -8.72
CA GLN A 35 -3.48 9.70 -9.10
C GLN A 35 -4.95 9.67 -8.70
N PRO A 36 -5.88 9.46 -9.65
CA PRO A 36 -7.29 9.38 -9.31
C PRO A 36 -7.43 8.14 -8.44
N TYR A 37 -7.58 8.32 -7.12
CA TYR A 37 -8.10 7.27 -6.24
C TYR A 37 -9.56 7.05 -6.64
N SER A 38 -9.72 6.36 -7.77
CA SER A 38 -10.99 5.97 -8.33
C SER A 38 -11.56 5.00 -7.31
N ALA A 39 -12.55 5.45 -6.55
CA ALA A 39 -13.44 4.59 -5.81
C ALA A 39 -14.26 3.78 -6.83
N CYS A 40 -13.60 2.86 -7.52
CA CYS A 40 -14.28 1.82 -8.25
C CYS A 40 -15.09 1.06 -7.20
N THR A 41 -16.40 0.96 -7.43
CA THR A 41 -17.26 -0.01 -6.75
C THR A 41 -16.66 -1.39 -7.03
N GLN A 42 -15.73 -1.78 -6.16
CA GLN A 42 -14.92 -2.96 -6.32
C GLN A 42 -15.75 -4.09 -5.73
N SER A 43 -16.20 -5.02 -6.59
CA SER A 43 -16.84 -6.25 -6.15
C SER A 43 -15.97 -6.92 -5.08
N SER A 44 -16.56 -7.49 -4.03
CA SER A 44 -15.80 -8.12 -2.93
C SER A 44 -14.79 -9.16 -3.44
N ARG A 45 -15.10 -9.81 -4.57
CA ARG A 45 -14.18 -10.72 -5.27
C ARG A 45 -12.94 -10.02 -5.81
N THR A 46 -13.10 -8.83 -6.35
CA THR A 46 -12.00 -8.03 -6.89
C THR A 46 -11.11 -7.52 -5.76
N VAL A 47 -11.67 -7.05 -4.64
CA VAL A 47 -10.87 -6.64 -3.46
C VAL A 47 -10.08 -7.83 -2.92
N PHE A 48 -10.74 -8.97 -2.73
CA PHE A 48 -10.08 -10.20 -2.28
C PHE A 48 -8.95 -10.61 -3.25
N ALA A 49 -9.21 -10.62 -4.55
CA ALA A 49 -8.22 -11.03 -5.54
C ALA A 49 -7.03 -10.06 -5.60
N THR A 50 -7.25 -8.74 -5.57
CA THR A 50 -6.17 -7.76 -5.58
C THR A 50 -5.33 -7.85 -4.32
N THR A 51 -5.97 -7.91 -3.14
CA THR A 51 -5.25 -8.03 -1.87
C THR A 51 -4.51 -9.37 -1.77
N PHE A 52 -5.14 -10.48 -2.18
CA PHE A 52 -4.50 -11.78 -2.22
C PHE A 52 -3.28 -11.79 -3.15
N VAL A 53 -3.41 -11.32 -4.40
CA VAL A 53 -2.30 -11.31 -5.35
C VAL A 53 -1.16 -10.40 -4.88
N THR A 54 -1.47 -9.20 -4.36
CA THR A 54 -0.46 -8.27 -3.84
C THR A 54 0.29 -8.88 -2.66
N ILE A 55 -0.42 -9.43 -1.67
CA ILE A 55 0.22 -10.06 -0.50
C ILE A 55 0.96 -11.33 -0.91
N PHE A 56 0.34 -12.16 -1.75
CA PHE A 56 0.96 -13.39 -2.24
C PHE A 56 2.27 -13.07 -2.96
N LEU A 57 2.32 -12.11 -3.90
CA LEU A 57 3.57 -11.72 -4.57
C LEU A 57 4.60 -11.15 -3.58
N ALA A 58 4.17 -10.37 -2.59
CA ALA A 58 5.08 -9.83 -1.57
C ALA A 58 5.69 -10.92 -0.69
N GLU A 59 4.93 -11.99 -0.42
CA GLU A 59 5.32 -13.10 0.45
C GLU A 59 5.81 -14.34 -0.32
N PHE A 60 5.68 -14.39 -1.65
CA PHE A 60 5.96 -15.59 -2.44
C PHE A 60 7.46 -15.87 -2.46
N GLY A 61 7.85 -17.00 -1.88
CA GLY A 61 9.26 -17.35 -1.77
C GLY A 61 9.99 -16.63 -0.65
N ASP A 62 9.27 -16.15 0.38
CA ASP A 62 9.94 -15.76 1.62
C ASP A 62 10.81 -16.92 2.14
N LYS A 63 11.95 -16.57 2.75
CA LYS A 63 12.91 -17.54 3.28
C LYS A 63 12.25 -18.51 4.26
N THR A 64 11.22 -18.08 4.97
CA THR A 64 10.46 -18.93 5.89
C THR A 64 9.72 -20.05 5.15
N GLN A 65 9.19 -19.80 3.94
CA GLN A 65 8.51 -20.81 3.13
C GLN A 65 9.50 -21.85 2.58
N LEU A 66 10.67 -21.42 2.09
CA LEU A 66 11.70 -22.33 1.61
C LEU A 66 12.29 -23.17 2.76
N SER A 67 12.54 -22.55 3.92
CA SER A 67 13.02 -23.26 5.12
C SER A 67 12.03 -24.33 5.57
N THR A 68 10.73 -24.00 5.59
CA THR A 68 9.67 -24.96 5.94
C THR A 68 9.57 -26.08 4.92
N LEU A 69 9.68 -25.77 3.62
CA LEU A 69 9.66 -26.76 2.55
C LEU A 69 10.85 -27.71 2.61
N LEU A 70 12.07 -27.19 2.81
CA LEU A 70 13.28 -28.00 2.98
C LEU A 70 13.18 -28.88 4.23
N MET A 71 12.73 -28.34 5.35
CA MET A 71 12.53 -29.10 6.58
C MET A 71 11.45 -30.17 6.42
N SER A 72 10.41 -29.90 5.62
CA SER A 72 9.38 -30.89 5.30
C SER A 72 9.87 -31.95 4.32
N ALA A 73 10.80 -31.61 3.41
CA ALA A 73 11.36 -32.53 2.42
C ALA A 73 12.39 -33.49 3.03
N GLU A 74 13.19 -33.02 3.99
CA GLU A 74 14.17 -33.84 4.74
C GLU A 74 13.52 -34.70 5.83
N SER A 75 12.30 -34.36 6.27
CA SER A 75 11.64 -35.09 7.35
C SER A 75 10.96 -36.36 6.85
N GLN A 76 11.17 -37.45 7.58
CA GLN A 76 10.50 -38.74 7.38
C GLN A 76 8.97 -38.66 7.53
N SER A 77 8.46 -37.57 8.13
CA SER A 77 7.02 -37.31 8.29
C SER A 77 6.67 -35.84 7.97
N PRO A 78 6.33 -35.52 6.71
CA PRO A 78 6.06 -34.14 6.28
C PRO A 78 4.85 -33.51 6.99
N TRP A 79 3.86 -34.31 7.37
CA TRP A 79 2.67 -33.84 8.09
C TRP A 79 2.98 -33.28 9.48
N ILE A 80 3.98 -33.85 10.18
CA ILE A 80 4.39 -33.39 11.51
C ILE A 80 5.12 -32.06 11.40
N VAL A 81 5.96 -31.88 10.38
CA VAL A 81 6.66 -30.61 10.12
C VAL A 81 5.67 -29.51 9.77
N PHE A 82 4.68 -29.81 8.91
CA PHE A 82 3.61 -28.87 8.60
C PHE A 82 2.83 -28.45 9.85
N GLY A 83 2.43 -29.42 10.69
CA GLY A 83 1.74 -29.13 11.95
C GLY A 83 2.59 -28.28 12.90
N GLY A 84 3.89 -28.57 13.01
CA GLY A 84 4.84 -27.80 13.81
C GLY A 84 5.03 -26.37 13.31
N ALA A 85 5.20 -26.18 12.00
CA ALA A 85 5.33 -24.87 11.38
C ALA A 85 4.04 -24.04 11.52
N ALA A 86 2.87 -24.66 11.32
CA ALA A 86 1.58 -24.01 11.52
C ALA A 86 1.38 -23.59 12.99
N ALA A 87 1.72 -24.47 13.94
CA ALA A 87 1.66 -24.14 15.37
C ALA A 87 2.63 -23.00 15.72
N ALA A 88 3.86 -23.02 15.20
CA ALA A 88 4.85 -21.98 15.40
C ALA A 88 4.36 -20.62 14.87
N MET A 89 3.73 -20.59 13.69
CA MET A 89 3.14 -19.37 13.12
C MET A 89 2.01 -18.81 14.00
N ILE A 90 1.13 -19.68 14.52
CA ILE A 90 0.05 -19.26 15.43
C ILE A 90 0.63 -18.68 16.72
N VAL A 91 1.60 -19.37 17.34
CA VAL A 91 2.25 -18.91 18.58
C VAL A 91 2.98 -17.60 18.35
N THR A 92 3.73 -17.48 17.25
CA THR A 92 4.47 -16.26 16.91
C THR A 92 3.52 -15.09 16.67
N SER A 93 2.42 -15.30 15.95
CA SER A 93 1.40 -14.27 15.73
C SER A 93 0.75 -13.83 17.04
N LEU A 94 0.42 -14.78 17.92
CA LEU A 94 -0.15 -14.49 19.23
C LEU A 94 0.81 -13.67 20.10
N LEU A 95 2.09 -14.05 20.14
CA LEU A 95 3.13 -13.29 20.82
C LEU A 95 3.27 -11.88 20.23
N GLY A 96 3.29 -11.77 18.90
CA GLY A 96 3.38 -10.49 18.20
C GLY A 96 2.23 -9.55 18.55
N VAL A 97 0.99 -10.05 18.57
CA VAL A 97 -0.19 -9.27 18.97
C VAL A 97 -0.10 -8.87 20.44
N LEU A 98 0.29 -9.79 21.34
CA LEU A 98 0.39 -9.49 22.77
C LEU A 98 1.45 -8.41 23.07
N VAL A 99 2.64 -8.57 22.49
CA VAL A 99 3.73 -7.59 22.60
C VAL A 99 3.35 -6.27 21.93
N GLY A 100 2.72 -6.33 20.75
CA GLY A 100 2.24 -5.16 20.01
C GLY A 100 1.22 -4.36 20.80
N CYS A 101 0.21 -5.02 21.40
CA CYS A 101 -0.75 -4.38 22.28
C CYS A 101 -0.08 -3.74 23.51
N TRP A 102 0.88 -4.44 24.12
CA TRP A 102 1.63 -3.90 25.25
C TRP A 102 2.44 -2.65 24.86
N ILE A 103 3.14 -2.67 23.72
CA ILE A 103 3.86 -1.51 23.19
C ILE A 103 2.91 -0.35 22.87
N ALA A 104 1.76 -0.64 22.26
CA ALA A 104 0.79 0.38 21.83
C ALA A 104 0.19 1.15 23.02
N THR A 105 0.10 0.52 24.20
CA THR A 105 -0.37 1.21 25.42
C THR A 105 0.68 2.09 26.09
N ARG A 106 1.97 1.88 25.81
CA ARG A 106 3.09 2.55 26.52
C ARG A 106 3.84 3.56 25.67
N ILE A 107 3.81 3.42 24.34
CA ILE A 107 4.69 4.16 23.42
C ILE A 107 3.86 4.94 22.41
N ALA A 108 4.26 6.19 22.14
CA ALA A 108 3.63 7.01 21.12
C ALA A 108 3.82 6.39 19.71
N PRO A 109 2.80 6.45 18.83
CA PRO A 109 2.84 5.79 17.51
C PRO A 109 4.02 6.24 16.65
N GLN A 110 4.42 7.51 16.76
CA GLN A 110 5.56 8.09 16.04
C GLN A 110 6.89 7.38 16.36
N THR A 111 7.08 6.93 17.60
CA THR A 111 8.29 6.23 18.02
C THR A 111 8.34 4.82 17.43
N VAL A 112 7.19 4.14 17.36
CA VAL A 112 7.09 2.79 16.81
C VAL A 112 7.36 2.80 15.29
N GLU A 113 6.81 3.78 14.58
CA GLU A 113 7.05 3.97 13.14
C GLU A 113 8.54 4.25 12.83
N LYS A 114 9.15 5.15 13.62
CA LYS A 114 10.58 5.44 13.49
C LYS A 114 11.45 4.22 13.81
N LEU A 115 11.06 3.43 14.81
CA LEU A 115 11.78 2.20 15.14
C LEU A 115 11.64 1.14 14.04
N ALA A 116 10.46 0.98 13.45
CA ALA A 116 10.21 0.02 12.37
C ALA A 116 11.05 0.36 11.13
N SER A 117 11.03 1.62 10.71
CA SER A 117 11.83 2.11 9.57
C SER A 117 13.33 1.95 9.79
N VAL A 118 13.84 2.32 10.98
CA VAL A 118 15.25 2.13 11.32
C VAL A 118 15.63 0.64 11.35
N SER A 119 14.79 -0.22 11.92
CA SER A 119 15.03 -1.67 11.98
C SER A 119 15.11 -2.27 10.58
N LEU A 120 14.23 -1.84 9.68
CA LEU A 120 14.19 -2.31 8.30
C LEU A 120 15.42 -1.83 7.51
N LEU A 121 15.84 -0.58 7.70
CA LEU A 121 17.06 -0.04 7.09
C LEU A 121 18.31 -0.80 7.59
N LEU A 122 18.38 -1.09 8.89
CA LEU A 122 19.48 -1.86 9.48
C LEU A 122 19.57 -3.27 8.89
N ILE A 123 18.45 -3.99 8.80
CA ILE A 123 18.42 -5.33 8.20
C ILE A 123 18.84 -5.26 6.72
N SER A 124 18.35 -4.26 5.98
CA SER A 124 18.72 -4.05 4.57
C SER A 124 20.22 -3.79 4.40
N MET A 125 20.81 -2.93 5.24
CA MET A 125 22.24 -2.61 5.18
C MET A 125 23.10 -3.79 5.59
N MET A 126 22.70 -4.55 6.63
CA MET A 126 23.38 -5.78 7.04
C MET A 126 23.38 -6.82 5.91
N LEU A 127 22.23 -7.06 5.29
CA LEU A 127 22.11 -8.01 4.18
C LEU A 127 22.95 -7.59 2.97
N PHE A 128 23.04 -6.28 2.69
CA PHE A 128 23.87 -5.75 1.62
C PHE A 128 25.36 -5.98 1.88
N TRP A 129 25.80 -5.82 3.14
CA TRP A 129 27.18 -6.09 3.52
C TRP A 129 27.53 -7.58 3.39
N ASP A 130 26.66 -8.47 3.87
CA ASP A 130 26.83 -9.92 3.73
C ASP A 130 26.86 -10.37 2.26
N VAL A 131 26.21 -9.64 1.35
CA VAL A 131 26.25 -9.89 -0.10
C VAL A 131 27.53 -9.38 -0.76
N LEU A 132 28.17 -8.35 -0.20
CA LEU A 132 29.37 -7.74 -0.77
C LEU A 132 30.67 -8.47 -0.39
N GLN A 133 30.67 -9.23 0.71
CA GLN A 133 31.80 -10.03 1.18
C GLN A 133 31.79 -11.43 0.55
#